data_AF-R6E1C1-F1
#
_entry.id   AF-R6E1C1-F1
#
_cell.length_a   1.000
_cell.length_b   1.000
_cell.length_c   1.000
_cell.angle_alpha   90.00
_cell.angle_beta   90.00
_cell.angle_gamma   90.00
#
_symmetry.space_group_name_H-M   'P 1'
#
loop_
_entity.id
_entity.type
_entity.pdbx_description
1 polymer ?
#
loop_
_entity_poly.entity_id
_entity_poly.type
_entity_poly.pdbx_seq_one_letter_code
_entity_poly.pdbx_strand_id
1 'polypeptide(L)'
;MSLYKQWVDLMEGQTEETFEAFWEEYSGTETRIYENILENKDVHLAGKFSELVEKFEANPVIFMGFLDGIQTSLNNPFDLEKIDENSDIDLDVDFEKLFFNMLKAEAEYLYTLPQWENILSEEKMIEIIKDYKRSKTVHKEKEPGRNDPCPCGSGKKYKKCCGANK
;
A
#
# COMPACT_ATOMS: atom_id res chain seq x y z
N MET A 1 13.21 -3.34 -23.61
CA MET A 1 12.77 -3.92 -22.33
C MET A 1 11.45 -3.28 -21.97
N SER A 2 10.48 -4.02 -21.42
CA SER A 2 9.20 -3.44 -20.97
C SER A 2 9.42 -2.35 -19.92
N LEU A 3 8.51 -1.37 -19.83
CA LEU A 3 8.57 -0.31 -18.82
C LEU A 3 8.57 -0.88 -17.40
N TYR A 4 7.76 -1.91 -17.14
CA TYR A 4 7.72 -2.58 -15.83
C TYR A 4 9.07 -3.17 -15.43
N LYS A 5 9.73 -3.89 -16.35
CA LYS A 5 11.09 -4.38 -16.11
C LYS A 5 12.09 -3.26 -15.82
N GLN A 6 12.02 -2.16 -16.56
CA GLN A 6 12.90 -1.00 -16.30
C GLN A 6 12.66 -0.41 -14.90
N TRP A 7 11.40 -0.40 -14.44
CA TRP A 7 11.05 0.01 -13.09
C TRP A 7 11.65 -0.92 -12.02
N VAL A 8 11.50 -2.23 -12.18
CA VAL A 8 12.08 -3.23 -11.27
C VAL A 8 13.61 -3.10 -11.25
N ASP A 9 14.26 -3.02 -12.41
CA ASP A 9 15.71 -2.86 -12.52
C ASP A 9 16.18 -1.53 -11.87
N LEU A 10 15.40 -0.44 -11.99
CA LEU A 10 15.69 0.84 -11.37
C LEU A 10 15.60 0.78 -9.84
N MET A 11 14.55 0.15 -9.30
CA MET A 11 14.34 -0.04 -7.87
C MET A 11 15.42 -0.92 -7.23
N GLU A 12 15.69 -2.09 -7.83
CA GLU A 12 16.70 -3.03 -7.33
C GLU A 12 18.13 -2.48 -7.48
N GLY A 13 18.35 -1.59 -8.44
CA GLY A 13 19.64 -0.94 -8.69
C GLY A 13 19.96 0.24 -7.77
N GLN A 14 19.04 0.68 -6.91
CA GLN A 14 19.29 1.81 -6.01
C GLN A 14 20.34 1.47 -4.94
N THR A 15 21.25 2.42 -4.69
CA THR A 15 22.21 2.38 -3.60
C THR A 15 21.85 3.43 -2.55
N GLU A 16 22.47 3.38 -1.37
CA GLU A 16 22.28 4.42 -0.34
C GLU A 16 22.57 5.84 -0.88
N GLU A 17 23.48 5.98 -1.85
CA GLU A 17 23.85 7.27 -2.45
C GLU A 17 22.83 7.78 -3.48
N THR A 18 22.19 6.88 -4.23
CA THR A 18 21.22 7.26 -5.27
C THR A 18 19.79 7.32 -4.75
N PHE A 19 19.52 6.64 -3.64
CA PHE A 19 18.18 6.46 -3.08
C PHE A 19 17.50 7.78 -2.74
N GLU A 20 18.23 8.76 -2.18
CA GLU A 20 17.64 10.06 -1.80
C GLU A 20 17.08 10.81 -3.00
N ALA A 21 17.87 10.96 -4.07
CA ALA A 21 17.44 11.64 -5.29
C ALA A 21 16.32 10.86 -6.01
N PHE A 22 16.43 9.53 -6.05
CA PHE A 22 15.37 8.67 -6.59
C PHE A 22 14.07 8.83 -5.81
N TRP A 23 14.14 8.80 -4.47
CA TRP A 23 12.98 8.93 -3.61
C TRP A 23 12.34 10.31 -3.74
N GLU A 24 13.13 11.38 -3.85
CA GLU A 24 12.61 12.73 -4.10
C GLU A 24 11.83 12.80 -5.42
N GLU A 25 12.39 12.26 -6.52
CA GLU A 25 11.70 12.21 -7.81
C GLU A 25 10.44 11.35 -7.78
N TYR A 26 10.53 10.15 -7.19
CA TYR A 26 9.42 9.20 -7.08
C TYR A 26 8.30 9.76 -6.22
N SER A 27 8.59 10.12 -4.96
CA SER A 27 7.59 10.61 -4.01
C SER A 27 6.97 11.93 -4.46
N GLY A 28 7.75 12.83 -5.07
CA GLY A 28 7.24 14.07 -5.65
C GLY A 28 6.27 13.82 -6.81
N THR A 29 6.60 12.88 -7.69
CA THR A 29 5.71 12.49 -8.81
C THR A 29 4.44 11.82 -8.31
N GLU A 30 4.57 10.86 -7.40
CA GLU A 30 3.46 10.14 -6.81
C GLU A 30 2.50 11.07 -6.04
N THR A 31 3.05 12.03 -5.29
CA THR A 31 2.26 13.06 -4.59
C THR A 31 1.41 13.85 -5.58
N ARG A 32 2.01 14.41 -6.64
CA ARG A 32 1.28 15.19 -7.65
C ARG A 32 0.12 14.40 -8.28
N ILE A 33 0.34 13.11 -8.54
CA ILE A 33 -0.69 12.24 -9.13
C ILE A 33 -1.82 12.00 -8.13
N TYR A 34 -1.51 11.63 -6.89
CA TYR A 34 -2.53 11.40 -5.86
C TYR A 34 -3.28 12.68 -5.49
N GLU A 35 -2.63 13.83 -5.41
CA GLU A 35 -3.31 15.11 -5.23
C GLU A 35 -4.36 15.32 -6.32
N ASN A 36 -4.02 15.06 -7.58
CA ASN A 36 -4.98 15.17 -8.69
C ASN A 36 -6.12 14.15 -8.59
N ILE A 37 -5.83 12.89 -8.24
CA ILE A 37 -6.83 11.83 -8.07
C ILE A 37 -7.81 12.19 -6.94
N LEU A 38 -7.29 12.66 -5.81
CA LEU A 38 -8.10 13.02 -4.64
C LEU A 38 -8.90 14.31 -4.89
N GLU A 39 -8.36 15.30 -5.60
CA GLU A 39 -9.12 16.50 -5.98
C GLU A 39 -10.25 16.19 -6.96
N ASN A 40 -10.05 15.23 -7.87
CA ASN A 40 -10.99 14.90 -8.94
C ASN A 40 -11.75 13.60 -8.66
N LYS A 41 -12.18 13.39 -7.41
CA LYS A 41 -12.78 12.13 -6.94
C LYS A 41 -13.97 11.60 -7.74
N ASP A 42 -14.71 12.50 -8.39
CA ASP A 42 -15.92 12.17 -9.15
C ASP A 42 -15.60 11.66 -10.57
N VAL A 43 -14.35 11.79 -11.01
CA VAL A 43 -13.89 11.40 -12.35
C VAL A 43 -12.66 10.52 -12.24
N HIS A 44 -12.75 9.31 -12.79
CA HIS A 44 -11.59 8.41 -12.84
C HIS A 44 -10.46 9.05 -13.64
N LEU A 45 -9.24 8.92 -13.13
CA LEU A 45 -8.06 9.31 -13.91
C LEU A 45 -7.86 8.25 -15.00
N ALA A 46 -8.36 8.56 -16.20
CA ALA A 46 -8.25 7.69 -17.37
C ALA A 46 -7.62 8.45 -18.55
N GLY A 47 -6.90 7.72 -19.39
CA GLY A 47 -6.22 8.26 -20.56
C GLY A 47 -5.14 7.33 -21.08
N LYS A 48 -4.47 7.71 -22.16
CA LYS A 48 -3.32 6.95 -22.64
C LYS A 48 -2.14 7.10 -21.68
N PHE A 49 -1.35 6.05 -21.54
CA PHE A 49 -0.14 6.07 -20.73
C PHE A 49 0.75 7.28 -21.06
N SER A 50 1.08 7.52 -22.33
CA SER A 50 1.90 8.67 -22.75
C SER A 50 1.31 10.02 -22.36
N GLU A 51 -0.01 10.18 -22.50
CA GLU A 51 -0.72 11.41 -22.16
C GLU A 51 -0.72 11.68 -20.66
N LEU A 52 -0.87 10.63 -19.84
CA LEU A 52 -0.81 10.74 -18.39
C LEU A 52 0.61 11.08 -17.92
N VAL A 53 1.63 10.43 -18.49
CA VAL A 53 3.04 10.73 -18.20
C VAL A 53 3.36 12.19 -18.51
N GLU A 54 2.94 12.70 -19.66
CA GLU A 54 3.10 14.11 -20.02
C GLU A 54 2.32 15.05 -19.09
N LYS A 55 1.06 14.71 -18.76
CA LYS A 55 0.19 15.50 -17.88
C LYS A 55 0.81 15.75 -16.50
N PHE A 56 1.53 14.77 -15.96
CA PHE A 56 2.14 14.85 -14.62
C PHE A 56 3.63 15.20 -14.65
N GLU A 57 4.18 15.50 -15.84
CA GLU A 57 5.61 15.72 -16.06
C GLU A 57 6.45 14.60 -15.44
N ALA A 58 5.95 13.37 -15.55
CA ALA A 58 6.53 12.20 -14.93
C ALA A 58 7.58 11.55 -15.84
N ASN A 59 8.57 10.89 -15.25
CA ASN A 59 9.39 9.93 -15.98
C ASN A 59 8.54 8.66 -16.25
N PRO A 60 8.50 8.11 -17.48
CA PRO A 60 7.74 6.90 -17.80
C PRO A 60 8.00 5.72 -16.86
N VAL A 61 9.25 5.54 -16.42
CA VAL A 61 9.65 4.46 -15.52
C VAL A 61 9.17 4.72 -14.09
N ILE A 62 9.21 5.96 -13.63
CA ILE A 62 8.68 6.37 -12.31
C ILE A 62 7.15 6.26 -12.29
N PHE A 63 6.48 6.67 -13.37
CA PHE A 63 5.03 6.52 -13.51
C PHE A 63 4.62 5.05 -13.48
N MET A 64 5.42 4.15 -14.07
CA MET A 64 5.20 2.71 -13.94
C MET A 64 5.28 2.22 -12.49
N GLY A 65 6.19 2.79 -11.69
CA GLY A 65 6.26 2.52 -10.26
C GLY A 65 5.03 2.98 -9.49
N PHE A 66 4.49 4.14 -9.84
CA PHE A 66 3.19 4.58 -9.31
C PHE A 66 2.07 3.58 -9.67
N LEU A 67 2.01 3.11 -10.93
CA LEU A 67 1.01 2.12 -11.34
C LEU A 67 1.16 0.80 -10.55
N ASP A 68 2.39 0.36 -10.29
CA ASP A 68 2.69 -0.81 -9.47
C ASP A 68 2.21 -0.65 -8.02
N GLY A 69 2.39 0.52 -7.42
CA GLY A 69 1.89 0.83 -6.09
C GLY A 69 0.35 0.87 -6.01
N ILE A 70 -0.29 1.60 -6.93
CA ILE A 70 -1.74 1.85 -6.88
C ILE A 70 -2.57 0.61 -7.22
N GLN A 71 -2.02 -0.36 -7.97
CA GLN A 71 -2.67 -1.63 -8.34
C GLN A 71 -3.43 -2.30 -7.20
N THR A 72 -2.82 -2.33 -6.02
CA THR A 72 -3.41 -2.97 -4.84
C THR A 72 -4.66 -2.27 -4.32
N SER A 73 -4.91 -1.03 -4.76
CA SER A 73 -6.00 -0.15 -4.37
C SER A 73 -7.05 0.03 -5.47
N LEU A 74 -6.87 -0.57 -6.65
CA LEU A 74 -7.83 -0.52 -7.74
C LEU A 74 -8.93 -1.58 -7.58
N ASN A 75 -10.14 -1.25 -8.04
CA ASN A 75 -11.23 -2.21 -8.21
C ASN A 75 -10.96 -3.17 -9.37
N ASN A 76 -10.36 -2.64 -10.45
CA ASN A 76 -10.05 -3.36 -11.68
C ASN A 76 -8.54 -3.29 -11.98
N PRO A 77 -7.70 -4.12 -11.32
CA PRO A 77 -6.28 -4.17 -11.60
C PRO A 77 -6.00 -4.73 -13.01
N PHE A 78 -4.96 -4.23 -13.64
CA PHE A 78 -4.48 -4.62 -14.98
C PHE A 78 -3.09 -5.28 -14.93
N ASP A 79 -2.63 -5.83 -16.05
CA ASP A 79 -1.34 -6.52 -16.12
C ASP A 79 -0.21 -5.54 -16.52
N LEU A 80 0.63 -5.16 -15.55
CA LEU A 80 1.71 -4.18 -15.74
C LEU A 80 2.76 -4.65 -16.76
N GLU A 81 2.97 -5.95 -16.92
CA GLU A 81 3.93 -6.47 -17.90
C GLU A 81 3.50 -6.21 -19.34
N LYS A 82 2.20 -6.00 -19.57
CA LYS A 82 1.61 -5.75 -20.89
C LYS A 82 1.45 -4.27 -21.22
N ILE A 83 1.71 -3.38 -20.27
CA ILE A 83 1.56 -1.94 -20.48
C ILE A 83 2.71 -1.39 -21.31
N ASP A 84 2.35 -0.60 -22.32
CA ASP A 84 3.22 0.23 -23.11
C ASP A 84 2.73 1.69 -23.15
N GLU A 85 3.46 2.54 -23.88
CA GLU A 85 3.16 3.97 -23.99
C GLU A 85 1.80 4.29 -24.63
N ASN A 86 1.24 3.35 -25.40
CA ASN A 86 -0.03 3.53 -26.11
C ASN A 86 -1.21 2.87 -25.40
N SER A 87 -0.96 2.20 -24.27
CA SER A 87 -1.97 1.49 -23.52
C SER A 87 -2.94 2.45 -22.85
N ASP A 88 -4.23 2.11 -22.89
CA ASP A 88 -5.27 2.85 -22.18
C ASP A 88 -5.23 2.49 -20.69
N ILE A 89 -5.13 3.51 -19.85
CA ILE A 89 -5.12 3.40 -18.39
C ILE A 89 -6.45 3.95 -17.87
N ASP A 90 -7.07 3.22 -16.95
CA ASP A 90 -8.26 3.65 -16.21
C ASP A 90 -8.06 3.31 -14.73
N LEU A 91 -7.95 4.35 -13.90
CA LEU A 91 -7.74 4.21 -12.47
C LEU A 91 -9.07 4.31 -11.73
N ASP A 92 -9.76 3.18 -11.65
CA ASP A 92 -10.91 2.97 -10.78
C ASP A 92 -10.44 2.67 -9.34
N VAL A 93 -10.21 3.75 -8.59
CA VAL A 93 -9.60 3.74 -7.25
C VAL A 93 -10.65 3.52 -6.16
N ASP A 94 -10.42 2.52 -5.30
CA ASP A 94 -11.13 2.41 -4.02
C ASP A 94 -10.41 3.26 -2.97
N PHE A 95 -10.99 4.40 -2.59
CA PHE A 95 -10.38 5.35 -1.66
C PHE A 95 -10.20 4.81 -0.24
N GLU A 96 -11.09 3.93 0.24
CA GLU A 96 -10.94 3.34 1.58
C GLU A 96 -9.76 2.37 1.59
N LYS A 97 -9.67 1.54 0.56
CA LYS A 97 -8.58 0.59 0.35
C LYS A 97 -7.26 1.31 0.10
N LEU A 98 -7.29 2.40 -0.68
CA LEU A 98 -6.14 3.25 -0.95
C LEU A 98 -5.56 3.82 0.34
N PHE A 99 -6.41 4.44 1.18
CA PHE A 99 -5.98 5.01 2.45
C PHE A 99 -5.37 3.94 3.38
N PHE A 100 -6.00 2.75 3.47
CA PHE A 100 -5.46 1.63 4.23
C PHE A 100 -4.09 1.16 3.70
N ASN A 101 -3.93 1.07 2.39
CA ASN A 101 -2.68 0.65 1.76
C ASN A 101 -1.57 1.68 1.96
N MET A 102 -1.88 2.99 1.94
CA MET A 102 -0.92 4.05 2.27
C MET A 102 -0.43 3.94 3.73
N LEU A 103 -1.33 3.64 4.68
CA LEU A 103 -0.93 3.38 6.07
C LEU A 103 -0.02 2.15 6.19
N LYS A 104 -0.31 1.10 5.42
CA LYS A 104 0.49 -0.14 5.39
C LYS A 104 1.86 0.08 4.76
N ALA A 105 1.96 0.92 3.75
CA ALA A 105 3.21 1.34 3.12
C ALA A 105 3.99 2.39 3.93
N GLU A 106 3.42 2.87 5.05
CA GLU A 106 4.01 3.92 5.89
C GLU A 106 4.29 5.22 5.09
N ALA A 107 3.46 5.48 4.07
CA ALA A 107 3.57 6.61 3.16
C ALA A 107 2.92 7.88 3.75
N GLU A 108 3.55 8.43 4.80
CA GLU A 108 3.03 9.59 5.54
C GLU A 108 2.71 10.80 4.65
N TYR A 109 3.54 11.05 3.64
CA TYR A 109 3.35 12.14 2.68
C TYR A 109 2.07 12.02 1.83
N LEU A 110 1.43 10.84 1.77
CA LEU A 110 0.20 10.62 1.00
C LEU A 110 -1.06 10.58 1.87
N TYR A 111 -1.03 9.87 2.99
CA TYR A 111 -2.23 9.75 3.84
C TYR A 111 -2.48 10.99 4.72
N THR A 112 -1.54 11.94 4.76
CA THR A 112 -1.70 13.23 5.46
C THR A 112 -2.15 14.38 4.54
N LEU A 113 -2.37 14.10 3.26
CA LEU A 113 -2.83 15.07 2.28
C LEU A 113 -4.18 15.70 2.68
N PRO A 114 -4.33 17.04 2.68
CA PRO A 114 -5.57 17.70 3.09
C PRO A 114 -6.76 17.36 2.18
N GLN A 115 -6.50 16.92 0.95
CA GLN A 115 -7.51 16.48 0.00
C GLN A 115 -8.40 15.35 0.56
N TRP A 116 -7.87 14.50 1.45
CA TRP A 116 -8.62 13.41 2.08
C TRP A 116 -9.86 13.87 2.85
N GLU A 117 -9.87 15.09 3.39
CA GLU A 117 -11.02 15.67 4.10
C GLU A 117 -12.27 15.77 3.21
N ASN A 118 -12.08 15.89 1.90
CA ASN A 118 -13.17 15.96 0.92
C ASN A 118 -13.56 14.58 0.36
N ILE A 119 -12.80 13.53 0.66
CA ILE A 119 -12.95 12.17 0.15
C ILE A 119 -13.60 11.26 1.19
N LEU A 120 -12.95 11.17 2.35
CA LEU A 120 -13.37 10.34 3.47
C LEU A 120 -13.82 11.25 4.61
N SER A 121 -14.88 10.87 5.31
CA SER A 121 -15.21 11.55 6.56
C SER A 121 -14.14 11.27 7.61
N GLU A 122 -13.98 12.19 8.56
CA GLU A 122 -13.07 12.01 9.70
C GLU A 122 -13.35 10.69 10.45
N GLU A 123 -14.64 10.38 10.65
CA GLU A 123 -15.08 9.12 11.28
C GLU A 123 -14.57 7.90 10.52
N LYS A 124 -14.61 7.96 9.18
CA LYS A 124 -14.19 6.85 8.33
C LYS A 124 -12.67 6.68 8.33
N MET A 125 -11.91 7.78 8.27
CA MET A 125 -10.45 7.73 8.41
C MET A 125 -10.04 7.12 9.76
N ILE A 126 -10.69 7.53 10.86
CA ILE A 126 -10.44 6.97 12.19
C ILE A 126 -10.75 5.47 12.25
N GLU A 127 -11.83 5.02 11.62
CA GLU A 127 -12.18 3.61 11.50
C GLU A 127 -11.07 2.82 10.80
N ILE A 128 -10.62 3.29 9.63
CA ILE A 128 -9.57 2.63 8.84
C ILE A 128 -8.25 2.58 9.63
N ILE A 129 -7.87 3.66 10.31
CA ILE A 129 -6.67 3.69 11.17
C ILE A 129 -6.77 2.68 12.31
N LYS A 130 -7.95 2.55 12.96
CA LYS A 130 -8.16 1.54 14.01
C LYS A 130 -8.03 0.13 13.44
N ASP A 131 -8.61 -0.12 12.28
CA ASP A 131 -8.56 -1.42 11.62
C ASP A 131 -7.14 -1.78 11.20
N TYR A 132 -6.36 -0.82 10.70
CA TYR A 132 -4.93 -0.99 10.45
C TYR A 132 -4.16 -1.35 11.73
N LYS A 133 -4.36 -0.61 12.82
CA LYS A 133 -3.72 -0.91 14.12
C LYS A 133 -4.10 -2.29 14.65
N ARG A 134 -5.38 -2.68 14.49
CA ARG A 134 -5.86 -4.02 14.85
C ARG A 134 -5.16 -5.09 14.01
N SER A 135 -4.95 -4.84 12.73
CA SER A 135 -4.26 -5.77 11.82
C SER A 135 -2.78 -6.01 12.21
N LYS A 136 -2.08 -5.00 12.76
CA LYS A 136 -0.71 -5.15 13.29
C LYS A 136 -0.66 -5.77 14.70
N THR A 137 -1.78 -5.84 15.42
CA THR A 137 -1.80 -6.40 16.78
C THR A 137 -1.72 -7.93 16.72
N VAL A 138 -0.57 -8.49 17.07
CA VAL A 138 -0.40 -9.95 17.22
C VAL A 138 -1.21 -10.40 18.44
N HIS A 139 -2.28 -11.16 18.20
CA HIS A 139 -3.04 -11.77 19.28
C HIS A 139 -2.22 -12.92 19.87
N LYS A 140 -1.55 -12.68 21.01
CA LYS A 140 -0.91 -13.78 21.75
C LYS A 140 -2.03 -14.73 22.19
N GLU A 141 -1.96 -15.98 21.77
CA GLU A 141 -2.86 -17.01 22.31
C GLU A 141 -2.71 -17.04 23.83
N LYS A 142 -3.84 -17.13 24.53
CA LYS A 142 -3.83 -17.19 25.99
C LYS A 142 -3.09 -18.46 26.40
N GLU A 143 -1.91 -18.31 26.98
CA GLU A 143 -1.18 -19.46 27.50
C GLU A 143 -2.04 -20.16 28.55
N PRO A 144 -2.12 -21.51 28.52
CA PRO A 144 -2.90 -22.25 29.51
C PRO A 144 -2.43 -21.90 30.91
N GLY A 145 -3.38 -21.59 31.79
CA GLY A 145 -3.08 -21.30 33.18
C GLY A 145 -2.40 -22.50 33.84
N ARG A 146 -1.53 -22.26 34.83
CA ARG A 146 -0.73 -23.32 35.48
C ARG A 146 -1.57 -24.53 35.95
N ASN A 147 -2.82 -24.31 36.36
CA ASN A 147 -3.71 -25.36 36.84
C ASN A 147 -4.68 -25.91 35.78
N ASP A 148 -4.76 -25.32 34.59
CA ASP A 148 -5.67 -25.73 33.53
C ASP A 148 -5.26 -27.10 32.96
N PRO A 149 -6.20 -27.87 32.37
CA PRO A 149 -5.86 -29.09 31.64
C PRO A 149 -4.78 -28.84 30.59
N CYS A 150 -3.78 -29.72 30.54
CA CYS A 150 -2.67 -29.58 29.62
C CYS A 150 -3.13 -29.88 28.18
N PRO A 151 -2.85 -29.00 27.19
CA PRO A 151 -3.37 -29.14 25.83
C PRO A 151 -2.77 -30.34 25.05
N CYS A 152 -1.73 -31.01 25.56
CA CYS A 152 -1.17 -32.21 24.94
C CYS A 152 -2.01 -33.48 25.12
N GLY A 153 -3.18 -33.39 25.76
CA GLY A 153 -4.08 -34.53 25.96
C GLY A 153 -3.67 -35.48 27.09
N SER A 154 -2.66 -35.14 27.89
CA SER A 154 -2.16 -36.01 28.98
C SER A 154 -3.13 -36.16 30.17
N GLY A 155 -4.20 -35.37 30.23
CA GLY A 155 -5.12 -35.29 31.37
C GLY A 155 -4.53 -34.64 32.63
N LYS A 156 -3.28 -34.18 32.60
CA LYS A 156 -2.59 -33.50 33.72
C LYS A 156 -2.82 -32.00 33.70
N LYS A 157 -2.67 -31.32 34.84
CA LYS A 157 -2.60 -29.85 34.90
C LYS A 157 -1.36 -29.34 34.15
N TYR A 158 -1.44 -28.19 33.47
CA TYR A 158 -0.36 -27.64 32.63
C TYR A 158 0.99 -27.59 33.37
N LYS A 159 1.02 -27.08 34.62
CA LYS A 159 2.22 -27.01 35.46
C LYS A 159 2.87 -28.36 35.82
N LYS A 160 2.15 -29.47 35.63
CA LYS A 160 2.62 -30.84 35.90
C LYS A 160 2.92 -31.61 34.61
N CYS A 161 2.88 -30.96 33.45
CA CYS A 161 3.12 -31.56 32.14
C CYS A 161 3.93 -30.61 31.24
N CYS A 162 3.38 -30.11 30.14
CA CYS A 162 4.11 -29.23 29.21
C CYS A 162 4.64 -27.94 29.87
N GLY A 163 4.05 -27.50 30.97
CA GLY A 163 4.51 -26.36 31.77
C GLY A 163 5.35 -26.74 33.00
N ALA A 164 5.85 -27.97 33.11
CA ALA A 164 6.64 -28.42 34.26
C ALA A 164 8.09 -27.90 34.26
N ASN A 165 8.64 -27.64 33.06
CA ASN A 165 10.00 -27.15 32.84
C ASN A 165 10.03 -25.79 32.10
N LYS A 166 8.88 -25.13 32.00
CA LYS A 166 8.74 -23.76 31.49
C LYS A 166 8.79 -22.77 32.64
#